data_AF-A0A3D2CLF5-F1
#
_entry.id   AF-A0A3D2CLF5-F1
#
_cell.length_a   1.000
_cell.length_b   1.000
_cell.length_c   1.000
_cell.angle_alpha   90.00
_cell.angle_beta   90.00
_cell.angle_gamma   90.00
#
_symmetry.space_group_name_H-M   'P 1'
#
loop_
_entity.id
_entity.type
_entity.pdbx_description
1 polymer ?
#
loop_
_entity_poly.entity_id
_entity_poly.type
_entity_poly.pdbx_seq_one_letter_code
_entity_poly.pdbx_strand_id
1 'polypeptide(L)'
;GNHTDHNHGRVIAASVDCDVIAVAAKEPDSLVRIKSDGYKEDTVDLQNLDPESYPRFRSCALVAGMCAAFRNDGRQAGGLTAYTVSNVLKGSG
;
A
#
# COMPACT_ATOMS: atom_id res chain seq x y z
N GLY A 1 -2.83 19.81 14.91
CA GLY A 1 -2.20 19.34 16.15
C GLY A 1 -1.13 18.36 15.75
N ASN A 2 0.13 18.77 15.79
CA ASN A 2 1.24 17.87 15.46
C ASN A 2 1.53 16.98 16.67
N HIS A 3 1.88 15.71 16.46
CA HIS A 3 2.19 14.71 17.50
C HIS A 3 1.07 14.49 18.55
N THR A 4 -0.18 14.71 18.17
CA THR A 4 -1.34 14.54 19.05
C THR A 4 -2.21 13.34 18.69
N ASP A 5 -2.12 12.84 17.46
CA ASP A 5 -2.92 11.74 16.90
C ASP A 5 -2.73 10.44 17.69
N HIS A 6 -1.49 10.05 17.95
CA HIS A 6 -1.17 8.84 18.72
C HIS A 6 -1.40 8.97 20.24
N ASN A 7 -1.79 10.16 20.71
CA ASN A 7 -2.10 10.46 22.11
C ASN A 7 -3.60 10.71 22.35
N HIS A 8 -4.48 10.31 21.41
CA HIS A 8 -5.92 10.58 21.45
C HIS A 8 -6.30 12.08 21.53
N GLY A 9 -5.42 12.95 21.02
CA GLY A 9 -5.65 14.40 20.95
C GLY A 9 -6.51 14.80 19.74
N ARG A 10 -6.46 16.09 19.38
CA ARG A 10 -7.23 16.65 18.24
C ARG A 10 -6.31 17.12 17.13
N VAL A 11 -6.66 16.75 15.90
CA VAL A 11 -5.92 17.10 14.68
C VAL A 11 -6.80 17.96 13.79
N ILE A 12 -6.17 18.91 13.09
CA ILE A 12 -6.76 19.58 11.94
C ILE A 12 -5.86 19.18 10.77
N ALA A 13 -6.43 18.48 9.80
CA ALA A 13 -5.76 18.00 8.61
C ALA A 13 -6.63 18.30 7.39
N ALA A 14 -6.00 18.51 6.23
CA ALA A 14 -6.64 18.71 4.95
C ALA A 14 -5.87 17.97 3.86
N SER A 15 -6.56 17.50 2.82
CA SER A 15 -5.90 17.01 1.61
C SER A 15 -5.25 18.17 0.84
N VAL A 16 -4.27 17.83 0.01
CA VAL A 16 -3.61 18.75 -0.91
C VAL A 16 -3.92 18.35 -2.35
N ASP A 17 -3.57 19.19 -3.32
CA ASP A 17 -3.73 18.92 -4.76
C ASP A 17 -2.68 17.93 -5.32
N CYS A 18 -1.99 17.21 -4.44
CA CYS A 18 -1.07 16.14 -4.79
C CYS A 18 -1.74 14.78 -4.53
N ASP A 19 -1.50 13.83 -5.43
CA ASP A 19 -2.15 12.53 -5.41
C ASP A 19 -1.25 11.41 -5.96
N VAL A 20 -1.67 10.18 -5.71
CA VAL A 20 -1.17 8.96 -6.33
C VAL A 20 -2.32 8.34 -7.12
N ILE A 21 -2.21 8.35 -8.45
CA ILE A 21 -3.23 7.78 -9.33
C ILE A 21 -2.78 6.38 -9.76
N ALA A 22 -3.72 5.44 -9.77
CA ALA A 22 -3.48 4.05 -10.16
C ALA A 22 -4.44 3.60 -11.27
N VAL A 23 -3.93 2.82 -12.21
CA VAL A 23 -4.75 1.92 -13.03
C VAL A 23 -4.56 0.51 -12.50
N ALA A 24 -5.66 -0.20 -12.21
CA ALA A 24 -5.63 -1.52 -11.62
C ALA A 24 -6.56 -2.49 -12.35
N ALA A 25 -6.14 -3.75 -12.40
CA ALA A 25 -6.93 -4.87 -12.92
C ALA A 25 -6.93 -6.00 -11.90
N LYS A 26 -8.06 -6.69 -11.78
CA LYS A 26 -8.16 -7.93 -11.04
C LYS A 26 -7.47 -9.03 -11.84
N GLU A 27 -6.70 -9.86 -11.15
CA GLU A 27 -6.05 -11.04 -11.72
C GLU A 27 -6.70 -12.32 -11.19
N PRO A 28 -6.70 -13.41 -11.98
CA PRO A 28 -7.18 -14.72 -11.54
C PRO A 28 -6.15 -15.45 -10.66
N ASP A 29 -4.90 -15.00 -10.63
CA ASP A 29 -3.82 -15.58 -9.84
C ASP A 29 -3.88 -15.15 -8.36
N SER A 30 -2.96 -15.68 -7.55
CA SER A 30 -2.80 -15.32 -6.14
C SER A 30 -1.76 -14.21 -5.92
N LEU A 31 -1.39 -13.44 -6.94
CA LEU A 31 -0.33 -12.44 -6.84
C LEU A 31 -0.88 -11.02 -6.86
N VAL A 32 -0.30 -10.17 -6.02
CA VAL A 32 -0.46 -8.73 -6.08
C VAL A 32 0.82 -8.14 -6.64
N ARG A 33 0.74 -7.51 -7.81
CA ARG A 33 1.84 -6.82 -8.50
C ARG A 33 1.55 -5.33 -8.59
N ILE A 34 2.44 -4.51 -8.06
CA ILE A 34 2.32 -3.06 -8.10
C ILE A 34 3.59 -2.46 -8.69
N LYS A 35 3.45 -1.79 -9.83
CA LYS A 35 4.53 -1.06 -10.48
C LYS A 35 4.32 0.44 -10.35
N SER A 36 5.13 1.09 -9.52
CA SER A 36 5.16 2.55 -9.45
C SER A 36 6.11 3.12 -10.49
N ASP A 37 5.74 4.24 -11.12
CA ASP A 37 6.60 4.93 -12.08
C ASP A 37 7.95 5.30 -11.44
N GLY A 38 9.04 5.08 -12.17
CA GLY A 38 10.40 5.29 -11.67
C GLY A 38 10.93 4.29 -10.62
N TYR A 39 10.17 3.24 -10.25
CA TYR A 39 10.61 2.21 -9.27
C TYR A 39 10.54 0.78 -9.81
N LYS A 40 11.17 -0.17 -9.13
CA LYS A 40 11.00 -1.61 -9.44
C LYS A 40 9.62 -2.08 -8.99
N GLU A 41 9.06 -3.06 -9.69
CA GLU A 41 7.79 -3.69 -9.32
C GLU A 41 7.87 -4.37 -7.94
N ASP A 42 6.82 -4.22 -7.15
CA ASP A 42 6.60 -4.95 -5.90
C ASP A 42 5.63 -6.10 -6.15
N THR A 43 5.98 -7.29 -5.65
CA THR A 43 5.18 -8.51 -5.80
C THR A 43 4.92 -9.11 -4.43
N VAL A 44 3.66 -9.44 -4.16
CA VAL A 44 3.21 -10.10 -2.92
C VAL A 44 2.42 -11.34 -3.30
N ASP A 45 2.75 -12.48 -2.68
CA ASP A 45 1.96 -13.70 -2.80
C ASP A 45 0.89 -13.71 -1.72
N LEU A 46 -0.38 -13.80 -2.12
CA LEU A 46 -1.50 -13.90 -1.20
C LEU A 46 -1.44 -15.18 -0.36
N GLN A 47 -0.59 -16.15 -0.66
CA GLN A 47 -0.37 -17.32 0.21
C GLN A 47 0.56 -17.01 1.39
N ASN A 48 1.40 -15.97 1.29
CA ASN A 48 2.28 -15.51 2.37
C ASN A 48 2.12 -14.01 2.63
N LEU A 49 1.39 -13.68 3.68
CA LEU A 49 1.11 -12.30 4.07
C LEU A 49 1.90 -11.82 5.29
N ASP A 50 2.92 -12.56 5.71
CA ASP A 50 3.84 -12.10 6.75
C ASP A 50 4.75 -10.98 6.19
N PRO A 51 4.64 -9.73 6.68
CA PRO A 51 5.46 -8.61 6.19
C PRO A 51 6.97 -8.85 6.35
N GLU A 52 7.40 -9.64 7.36
CA GLU A 52 8.82 -9.95 7.58
C GLU A 52 9.39 -10.93 6.55
N SER A 53 8.53 -11.61 5.77
CA SER A 53 8.96 -12.44 4.65
C SER A 53 9.39 -11.63 3.42
N TYR A 54 9.19 -10.31 3.42
CA TYR A 54 9.47 -9.43 2.29
C TYR A 54 10.72 -8.57 2.50
N PRO A 55 11.43 -8.17 1.42
CA PRO A 55 12.61 -7.32 1.54
C PRO A 55 12.31 -6.00 2.26
N ARG A 56 13.18 -5.63 3.20
CA ARG A 56 13.13 -4.33 3.87
C ARG A 56 13.28 -3.19 2.85
N PHE A 57 12.72 -2.02 3.20
CA PHE A 57 12.75 -0.81 2.37
C PHE A 57 12.02 -0.92 1.02
N ARG A 58 11.05 -1.83 0.93
CA ARG A 58 10.18 -1.99 -0.23
C ARG A 58 8.71 -1.93 0.19
N SER A 59 7.84 -1.57 -0.75
CA SER A 59 6.41 -1.42 -0.48
C SER A 59 5.68 -2.77 -0.36
N CYS A 60 6.29 -3.88 -0.77
CA CYS A 60 5.70 -5.23 -0.63
C CYS A 60 5.28 -5.58 0.80
N ALA A 61 6.05 -5.20 1.83
CA ALA A 61 5.66 -5.44 3.22
C ALA A 61 4.37 -4.69 3.61
N LEU A 62 4.21 -3.45 3.13
CA LEU A 62 2.98 -2.65 3.35
C LEU A 62 1.78 -3.27 2.63
N VAL A 63 1.99 -3.73 1.38
CA VAL A 63 0.96 -4.40 0.58
C VAL A 63 0.52 -5.72 1.22
N ALA A 64 1.48 -6.53 1.72
CA ALA A 64 1.19 -7.77 2.44
C ALA A 64 0.37 -7.50 3.71
N GLY A 65 0.76 -6.50 4.51
CA GLY A 65 0.01 -6.08 5.71
C GLY A 65 -1.43 -5.64 5.40
N MET A 66 -1.63 -4.89 4.31
CA MET A 66 -2.98 -4.49 3.87
C MET A 66 -3.83 -5.71 3.47
N CYS A 67 -3.26 -6.66 2.72
CA CYS A 67 -3.95 -7.90 2.37
C CYS A 67 -4.28 -8.75 3.61
N ALA A 68 -3.38 -8.80 4.59
CA ALA A 68 -3.60 -9.50 5.86
C ALA A 68 -4.75 -8.86 6.64
N ALA A 69 -4.77 -7.52 6.71
CA ALA A 69 -5.85 -6.78 7.37
C ALA A 69 -7.22 -7.05 6.73
N PHE A 70 -7.31 -7.07 5.39
CA PHE A 70 -8.55 -7.46 4.71
C PHE A 70 -9.03 -8.86 5.11
N ARG A 71 -8.11 -9.85 5.15
CA ARG A 71 -8.47 -11.22 5.57
C ARG A 71 -8.89 -11.32 7.02
N ASN A 72 -8.20 -10.61 7.91
CA ASN A 72 -8.52 -10.58 9.34
C ASN A 72 -9.91 -9.95 9.60
N ASP A 73 -10.34 -9.02 8.73
CA ASP A 73 -11.70 -8.44 8.73
C ASP A 73 -12.74 -9.33 8.01
N GLY A 74 -12.40 -10.57 7.67
CA GLY A 74 -13.32 -11.51 6.99
C GLY A 74 -13.56 -11.20 5.51
N ARG A 75 -12.74 -10.34 4.88
CA ARG A 75 -12.83 -9.98 3.45
C ARG A 75 -11.87 -10.80 2.61
N GLN A 76 -12.15 -10.88 1.31
CA GLN A 76 -11.27 -11.55 0.36
C GLN A 76 -10.22 -10.57 -0.18
N ALA A 77 -8.95 -10.99 -0.16
CA ALA A 77 -7.88 -10.40 -0.95
C ALA A 77 -7.60 -11.34 -2.14
N GLY A 78 -7.70 -10.81 -3.36
CA GLY A 78 -7.50 -11.55 -4.61
C GLY A 78 -6.40 -10.91 -5.47
N GLY A 79 -5.99 -11.62 -6.53
CA GLY A 79 -4.93 -11.17 -7.41
C GLY A 79 -5.21 -9.79 -8.01
N LEU A 80 -4.15 -9.00 -8.14
CA LEU A 80 -4.22 -7.62 -8.61
C LEU A 80 -2.93 -7.23 -9.33
N THR A 81 -3.06 -6.62 -10.51
CA THR A 81 -1.98 -5.85 -11.13
C THR A 81 -2.36 -4.38 -11.08
N ALA A 82 -1.44 -3.52 -10.64
CA ALA A 82 -1.63 -2.08 -10.68
C ALA A 82 -0.37 -1.33 -11.13
N TYR A 83 -0.59 -0.24 -11.85
CA TYR A 83 0.45 0.72 -12.19
C TYR A 83 0.11 2.09 -11.59
N THR A 84 1.07 2.71 -10.90
CA THR A 84 0.85 3.97 -10.20
C THR A 84 1.78 5.09 -10.68
N VAL A 85 1.25 6.31 -10.67
CA VAL A 85 1.99 7.56 -10.88
C VAL A 85 1.70 8.49 -9.72
N SER A 86 2.69 9.28 -9.31
CA SER A 86 2.58 10.17 -8.14
C SER A 86 3.21 11.52 -8.42
N ASN A 87 2.53 12.60 -8.03
CA ASN A 87 3.12 13.93 -7.90
C ASN A 87 3.39 14.32 -6.43
N VAL A 88 3.16 13.40 -5.48
CA VAL A 88 3.58 13.56 -4.08
C VAL A 88 5.10 13.40 -4.03
N LEU A 89 5.78 14.44 -3.54
CA LEU A 89 7.24 14.47 -3.47
C LEU A 89 7.76 13.46 -2.44
N LYS A 90 8.81 12.72 -2.81
CA LYS A 90 9.46 11.77 -1.91
C LYS A 90 10.00 12.50 -0.68
N GLY A 91 9.59 12.09 0.51
CA GLY A 91 10.04 12.68 1.77
C GLY A 91 9.42 14.05 2.11
N SER A 92 8.26 14.39 1.54
CA SER A 92 7.58 15.66 1.80
C SER A 92 6.82 15.75 3.13
N GLY A 93 6.78 14.68 3.93
CA GLY A 93 6.08 14.63 5.21
C GLY A 93 6.38 13.36 5.98
#